data_AF-A0A9W6S270-F1
#
_entry.id   AF-A0A9W6S270-F1
#
_cell.length_a   1.000
_cell.length_b   1.000
_cell.length_c   1.000
_cell.angle_alpha   90.00
_cell.angle_beta   90.00
_cell.angle_gamma   90.00
#
_symmetry.space_group_name_H-M   'P 1'
#
loop_
_entity.id
_entity.type
_entity.pdbx_description
1 polymer ?
#
loop_
_entity_poly.entity_id
_entity_poly.type
_entity_poly.pdbx_seq_one_letter_code
_entity_poly.pdbx_strand_id
1 'polypeptide(L)'
;MRQVPMETLLTGLLERLDDEDLAEVCDTLSWKFQDNGTEMLDTVRSWLEGDDIRRIEAALTINNGVLFRTREEIEAAFTRLVVRQPRFRTRTEAILQEWDARCRPKAVRDVVEGTWPIGTAARIYGVSEDRLRRWIEEAPE
;
A
#
# COMPACT_ATOMS: atom_id res chain seq x y z
N MET A 1 -22.92 -23.21 -9.25
CA MET A 1 -21.94 -23.17 -8.15
C MET A 1 -22.24 -21.95 -7.29
N ARG A 2 -22.23 -22.07 -5.97
CA ARG A 2 -22.39 -20.91 -5.06
C ARG A 2 -21.04 -20.21 -4.96
N GLN A 3 -21.01 -18.91 -5.24
CA GLN A 3 -19.80 -18.11 -5.10
C GLN A 3 -19.50 -17.94 -3.61
N VAL A 4 -18.27 -18.23 -3.20
CA VAL A 4 -17.79 -17.97 -1.83
C VAL A 4 -17.29 -16.53 -1.80
N PRO A 5 -17.71 -15.70 -0.83
CA PRO A 5 -17.22 -14.33 -0.71
C PRO A 5 -15.70 -14.30 -0.48
N MET A 6 -15.02 -13.32 -1.07
CA MET A 6 -13.57 -13.14 -0.91
C MET A 6 -13.17 -13.03 0.56
N GLU A 7 -13.94 -12.30 1.37
CA GLU A 7 -13.72 -12.19 2.82
C GLU A 7 -13.71 -13.56 3.52
N THR A 8 -14.60 -14.48 3.13
CA THR A 8 -14.65 -15.82 3.71
C THR A 8 -13.39 -16.61 3.38
N LEU A 9 -12.90 -16.51 2.14
CA LEU A 9 -11.67 -17.17 1.72
C LEU A 9 -10.45 -16.62 2.47
N LEU A 10 -10.29 -15.30 2.49
CA LEU A 10 -9.15 -14.65 3.13
C LEU A 10 -9.15 -14.87 4.66
N THR A 11 -10.30 -14.86 5.31
CA THR A 11 -10.41 -15.20 6.73
C THR A 11 -9.98 -16.64 6.97
N GLY A 12 -10.43 -17.58 6.14
CA GLY A 12 -10.02 -18.99 6.24
C GLY A 12 -8.52 -19.20 6.02
N LEU A 13 -7.89 -18.41 5.14
CA LEU A 13 -6.44 -18.43 4.94
C LEU A 13 -5.70 -17.85 6.16
N LEU A 14 -6.14 -16.71 6.69
CA LEU A 14 -5.57 -16.07 7.89
C LEU A 14 -5.63 -16.97 9.14
N GLU A 15 -6.59 -17.88 9.22
CA GLU A 15 -6.66 -18.88 10.29
C GLU A 15 -5.60 -19.98 10.19
N ARG A 16 -5.03 -20.20 9.00
CA ARG A 16 -4.16 -21.35 8.67
C ARG A 16 -2.73 -20.97 8.34
N LEU A 17 -2.53 -19.72 7.94
CA LEU A 17 -1.25 -19.15 7.53
C LEU A 17 -0.84 -18.07 8.54
N ASP A 18 0.45 -17.82 8.64
CA ASP A 18 0.95 -16.58 9.21
C ASP A 18 0.81 -15.43 8.21
N ASP A 19 1.16 -14.22 8.66
CA ASP A 19 0.96 -13.01 7.85
C ASP A 19 1.87 -12.96 6.61
N GLU A 20 3.06 -13.57 6.68
CA GLU A 20 4.03 -13.60 5.57
C GLU A 20 3.58 -14.59 4.49
N ASP A 21 3.20 -15.80 4.89
CA ASP A 21 2.64 -16.82 3.99
C ASP A 21 1.34 -16.32 3.34
N LEU A 22 0.48 -15.65 4.11
CA LEU A 22 -0.75 -15.06 3.58
C LEU A 22 -0.45 -13.96 2.56
N ALA A 23 0.56 -13.12 2.81
CA ALA A 23 0.99 -12.08 1.89
C ALA A 23 1.50 -12.67 0.56
N GLU A 24 2.34 -13.69 0.61
CA GLU A 24 2.85 -14.36 -0.60
C GLU A 24 1.72 -14.98 -1.44
N VAL A 25 0.74 -15.62 -0.77
CA VAL A 25 -0.44 -16.18 -1.43
C VAL A 25 -1.27 -15.08 -2.07
N CYS A 26 -1.54 -13.97 -1.36
CA CYS A 26 -2.30 -12.86 -1.89
C CYS A 26 -1.60 -12.21 -3.09
N ASP A 27 -0.30 -11.96 -2.99
CA ASP A 27 0.50 -11.38 -4.08
C ASP A 27 0.45 -12.29 -5.32
N THR A 28 0.58 -13.61 -5.13
CA THR A 28 0.46 -14.58 -6.22
C THR A 28 -0.94 -14.56 -6.85
N LEU A 29 -1.99 -14.55 -6.03
CA LEU A 29 -3.38 -14.59 -6.49
C LEU A 29 -3.80 -13.31 -7.22
N SER A 30 -3.26 -12.15 -6.81
CA SER A 30 -3.58 -10.86 -7.43
C SER A 30 -3.41 -10.88 -8.95
N TRP A 31 -2.34 -11.50 -9.45
CA TRP A 31 -2.05 -11.63 -10.88
C TRP A 31 -2.82 -12.75 -11.59
N LYS A 32 -3.54 -13.59 -10.85
CA LYS A 32 -4.30 -14.74 -11.39
C LYS A 32 -5.79 -14.46 -11.52
N PHE A 33 -6.30 -13.47 -10.80
CA PHE A 33 -7.69 -13.05 -10.94
C PHE A 33 -7.91 -12.18 -12.18
N GLN A 34 -9.11 -12.27 -12.76
CA GLN A 34 -9.49 -11.49 -13.95
C GLN A 34 -9.55 -9.98 -13.68
N ASP A 35 -9.80 -9.59 -12.43
CA ASP A 35 -9.85 -8.21 -11.96
C ASP A 35 -8.49 -7.71 -11.42
N ASN A 36 -7.41 -8.47 -11.64
CA ASN A 36 -6.08 -8.25 -11.07
C ASN A 36 -6.09 -8.13 -9.53
N GLY A 37 -6.96 -8.89 -8.86
CA GLY A 37 -7.03 -8.95 -7.40
C GLY A 37 -7.72 -7.74 -6.78
N THR A 38 -8.49 -6.97 -7.55
CA THR A 38 -9.18 -5.76 -7.05
C THR A 38 -10.09 -6.09 -5.86
N GLU A 39 -10.97 -7.09 -5.97
CA GLU A 39 -11.89 -7.50 -4.88
C GLU A 39 -11.12 -7.96 -3.63
N MET A 40 -10.01 -8.67 -3.83
CA MET A 40 -9.14 -9.12 -2.75
C MET A 40 -8.49 -7.93 -2.04
N LEU A 41 -7.90 -6.99 -2.78
CA LEU A 41 -7.28 -5.79 -2.22
C LEU A 41 -8.30 -4.85 -1.57
N ASP A 42 -9.52 -4.75 -2.08
CA ASP A 42 -10.62 -4.03 -1.42
C ASP A 42 -10.95 -4.66 -0.06
N THR A 43 -11.02 -5.99 -0.01
CA THR A 43 -11.27 -6.73 1.23
C THR A 43 -10.15 -6.50 2.25
N VAL A 44 -8.89 -6.60 1.82
CA VAL A 44 -7.73 -6.35 2.70
C VAL A 44 -7.69 -4.89 3.16
N ARG A 45 -8.05 -3.93 2.30
CA ARG A 45 -8.18 -2.50 2.70
C ARG A 45 -9.21 -2.32 3.81
N SER A 46 -10.36 -2.99 3.73
CA SER A 46 -11.39 -2.92 4.77
C SER A 46 -10.90 -3.41 6.12
N TRP A 47 -9.91 -4.31 6.17
CA TRP A 47 -9.33 -4.80 7.42
C TRP A 47 -8.58 -3.69 8.18
N LEU A 48 -7.96 -2.75 7.47
CA LEU A 48 -7.33 -1.57 8.07
C LEU A 48 -8.35 -0.63 8.73
N GLU A 49 -9.63 -0.74 8.37
CA GLU A 49 -10.74 0.03 8.94
C GLU A 49 -11.42 -0.72 10.10
N GLY A 50 -11.14 -2.01 10.29
CA GLY A 50 -11.63 -2.79 11.43
C GLY A 50 -10.85 -2.53 12.73
N ASP A 51 -11.16 -3.35 13.74
CA ASP A 51 -10.51 -3.37 15.06
C ASP A 51 -9.82 -4.71 15.38
N ASP A 52 -9.93 -5.69 14.49
CA ASP A 52 -9.26 -6.99 14.64
C ASP A 52 -7.76 -6.85 14.34
N ILE A 53 -6.95 -6.98 15.39
CA ILE A 53 -5.50 -6.81 15.34
C ILE A 53 -4.86 -7.77 14.32
N ARG A 54 -5.29 -9.03 14.25
CA ARG A 54 -4.70 -10.01 13.32
C ARG A 54 -4.97 -9.64 11.87
N ARG A 55 -6.20 -9.18 11.58
CA ARG A 55 -6.57 -8.70 10.24
C ARG A 55 -5.78 -7.46 9.85
N ILE A 56 -5.54 -6.55 10.80
CA ILE A 56 -4.73 -5.34 10.55
C ILE A 56 -3.26 -5.72 10.30
N GLU A 57 -2.68 -6.61 11.11
CA GLU A 57 -1.30 -7.10 10.93
C GLU A 57 -1.12 -7.73 9.55
N ALA A 58 -2.00 -8.66 9.18
CA ALA A 58 -2.02 -9.26 7.85
C ALA A 58 -2.13 -8.20 6.72
N ALA A 59 -3.04 -7.21 6.86
CA ALA A 59 -3.20 -6.17 5.87
C ALA A 59 -1.96 -5.27 5.70
N LEU A 60 -1.19 -5.05 6.78
CA LEU A 60 0.07 -4.31 6.74
C LEU A 60 1.25 -5.15 6.19
N THR A 61 1.05 -6.45 6.00
CA THR A 61 2.04 -7.36 5.42
C THR A 61 1.76 -7.63 3.94
N ILE A 62 0.50 -7.84 3.56
CA ILE A 62 0.07 -8.06 2.17
C ILE A 62 0.50 -6.88 1.28
N ASN A 63 1.13 -7.19 0.13
CA ASN A 63 1.72 -6.23 -0.80
C ASN A 63 2.62 -5.19 -0.11
N ASN A 64 3.35 -5.60 0.95
CA ASN A 64 4.16 -4.74 1.81
C ASN A 64 3.38 -3.54 2.39
N GLY A 65 2.08 -3.71 2.65
CA GLY A 65 1.18 -2.66 3.16
C GLY A 65 0.78 -1.60 2.12
N VAL A 66 1.14 -1.81 0.85
CA VAL A 66 0.81 -0.92 -0.26
C VAL A 66 -0.51 -1.34 -0.90
N LEU A 67 -1.61 -1.03 -0.24
CA LEU A 67 -2.94 -1.44 -0.73
C LEU A 67 -3.65 -0.35 -1.54
N PHE A 68 -3.07 0.84 -1.61
CA PHE A 68 -3.66 2.02 -2.23
C PHE A 68 -2.86 2.48 -3.43
N ARG A 69 -3.48 3.29 -4.30
CA ARG A 69 -2.88 3.71 -5.57
C ARG A 69 -1.88 4.84 -5.40
N THR A 70 -2.06 5.66 -4.37
CA THR A 70 -1.23 6.83 -4.12
C THR A 70 -0.66 6.84 -2.71
N ARG A 71 0.49 7.47 -2.57
CA ARG A 71 1.18 7.67 -1.30
C ARG A 71 0.33 8.45 -0.30
N GLU A 72 -0.46 9.41 -0.77
CA GLU A 72 -1.38 10.21 0.04
C GLU A 72 -2.56 9.39 0.56
N GLU A 73 -3.11 8.46 -0.24
CA GLU A 73 -4.15 7.54 0.22
C GLU A 73 -3.64 6.61 1.33
N ILE A 74 -2.42 6.06 1.16
CA ILE A 74 -1.76 5.24 2.19
C ILE A 74 -1.58 6.06 3.47
N GLU A 75 -1.04 7.27 3.37
CA GLU A 75 -0.81 8.15 4.52
C GLU A 75 -2.10 8.48 5.27
N ALA A 76 -3.16 8.80 4.54
CA ALA A 76 -4.46 9.10 5.13
C ALA A 76 -5.04 7.87 5.84
N ALA A 77 -4.95 6.68 5.24
CA ALA A 77 -5.41 5.43 5.85
C ALA A 77 -4.61 5.11 7.12
N PHE A 78 -3.28 5.19 7.07
CA PHE A 78 -2.42 4.92 8.21
C PHE A 78 -2.58 5.94 9.32
N THR A 79 -2.79 7.21 9.00
CA THR A 79 -3.10 8.25 9.99
C THR A 79 -4.36 7.87 10.77
N ARG A 80 -5.44 7.47 10.07
CA ARG A 80 -6.68 7.02 10.73
C ARG A 80 -6.45 5.75 11.54
N LEU A 81 -5.68 4.79 11.03
CA LEU A 81 -5.35 3.56 11.76
C LEU A 81 -4.60 3.88 13.06
N VAL A 82 -3.55 4.69 13.01
CA VAL A 82 -2.71 5.01 14.17
C VAL A 82 -3.47 5.80 15.23
N VAL A 83 -4.42 6.65 14.84
CA VAL A 83 -5.32 7.32 15.80
C VAL A 83 -6.15 6.29 16.59
N ARG A 84 -6.66 5.25 15.92
CA ARG A 84 -7.48 4.20 16.55
C ARG A 84 -6.66 3.14 17.27
N GLN A 85 -5.50 2.81 16.72
CA GLN A 85 -4.62 1.72 17.13
C GLN A 85 -3.15 2.20 17.14
N PRO A 86 -2.72 2.96 18.17
CA PRO A 86 -1.39 3.58 18.20
C PRO A 86 -0.21 2.61 18.07
N ARG A 87 -0.41 1.33 18.40
CA ARG A 87 0.60 0.27 18.30
C ARG A 87 1.19 0.11 16.89
N PHE A 88 0.43 0.46 15.85
CA PHE A 88 0.86 0.29 14.46
C PHE A 88 1.71 1.45 13.93
N ARG A 89 1.93 2.51 14.72
CA ARG A 89 2.68 3.71 14.31
C ARG A 89 4.01 3.37 13.64
N THR A 90 4.88 2.68 14.35
CA THR A 90 6.22 2.33 13.86
C THR A 90 6.16 1.54 12.56
N ARG A 91 5.25 0.57 12.46
CA ARG A 91 5.10 -0.26 11.26
C ARG A 91 4.61 0.57 10.07
N THR A 92 3.60 1.41 10.27
CA THR A 92 3.07 2.29 9.22
C THR A 92 4.11 3.29 8.74
N GLU A 93 4.89 3.90 9.65
CA GLU A 93 5.97 4.82 9.30
C GLU A 93 7.06 4.13 8.47
N ALA A 94 7.43 2.89 8.82
CA ALA A 94 8.40 2.11 8.05
C ALA A 94 7.92 1.84 6.61
N ILE A 95 6.65 1.46 6.43
CA ILE A 95 6.07 1.23 5.09
C ILE A 95 6.09 2.52 4.26
N LEU A 96 5.74 3.66 4.86
CA LEU A 96 5.77 4.95 4.18
C LEU A 96 7.20 5.36 3.78
N GLN A 97 8.18 5.11 4.63
CA GLN A 97 9.59 5.38 4.34
C GLN A 97 10.11 4.47 3.22
N GLU A 98 9.75 3.19 3.22
CA GLU A 98 10.14 2.25 2.17
C GLU A 98 9.57 2.66 0.80
N TRP A 99 8.29 3.05 0.76
CA TRP A 99 7.69 3.62 -0.44
C TRP A 99 8.48 4.83 -0.94
N ASP A 100 8.76 5.79 -0.06
CA ASP A 100 9.48 7.01 -0.42
C ASP A 100 10.89 6.67 -0.91
N ALA A 101 11.61 5.74 -0.28
CA ALA A 101 12.94 5.29 -0.70
C ALA A 101 12.94 4.63 -2.10
N ARG A 102 11.89 3.87 -2.43
CA ARG A 102 11.74 3.23 -3.74
C ARG A 102 11.36 4.21 -4.84
N CYS A 103 10.44 5.13 -4.56
CA CYS A 103 9.85 6.01 -5.56
C CYS A 103 10.65 7.30 -5.78
N ARG A 104 11.14 7.92 -4.71
CA ARG A 104 11.76 9.27 -4.73
C ARG A 104 12.93 9.37 -5.71
N PRO A 105 13.95 8.50 -5.71
CA PRO A 105 15.14 8.70 -6.55
C PRO A 105 14.80 8.75 -8.05
N LYS A 106 13.89 7.86 -8.48
CA LYS A 106 13.48 7.79 -9.87
C LYS A 106 12.55 8.95 -10.25
N ALA A 107 11.60 9.29 -9.37
CA ALA A 107 10.67 10.40 -9.61
C ALA A 107 11.39 11.74 -9.75
N VAL A 108 12.34 12.03 -8.86
CA VAL A 108 13.16 13.26 -8.91
C VAL A 108 13.98 13.29 -10.20
N ARG A 109 14.71 12.21 -10.51
CA ARG A 109 15.54 12.13 -11.71
C ARG A 109 14.73 12.36 -12.99
N ASP A 110 13.59 11.69 -13.14
CA ASP A 110 12.75 11.80 -14.33
C ASP A 110 12.25 13.23 -14.57
N VAL A 111 12.01 14.02 -13.51
CA VAL A 111 11.61 15.42 -13.63
C VAL A 111 12.81 16.32 -13.93
N VAL A 112 13.93 16.14 -13.21
CA VAL A 112 15.14 16.97 -13.36
C VAL A 112 15.78 16.79 -14.74
N GLU A 113 15.81 15.56 -15.26
CA GLU A 113 16.33 15.25 -16.60
C GLU A 113 15.33 15.59 -17.71
N GLY A 114 14.13 16.05 -17.37
CA GLY A 114 13.10 16.42 -18.34
C GLY A 114 12.43 15.25 -19.06
N THR A 115 12.52 14.02 -18.51
CA THR A 115 11.82 12.84 -19.03
C THR A 115 10.31 13.06 -18.99
N TRP A 116 9.80 13.64 -17.89
CA TRP A 116 8.39 13.93 -17.71
C TRP A 116 8.17 15.31 -17.08
N PRO A 117 7.11 16.05 -17.49
CA PRO A 117 6.61 17.18 -16.71
C PRO A 117 6.20 16.73 -15.30
N ILE A 118 6.34 17.62 -14.32
CA ILE A 118 6.11 17.30 -12.90
C ILE A 118 4.73 16.67 -12.63
N GLY A 119 3.66 17.17 -13.26
CA GLY A 119 2.32 16.60 -13.10
C GLY A 119 2.19 15.19 -13.66
N THR A 120 2.88 14.89 -14.76
CA THR A 120 2.92 13.53 -15.33
C THR A 120 3.71 12.59 -14.43
N ALA A 121 4.87 13.03 -13.93
CA ALA A 121 5.68 12.24 -13.01
C ALA A 121 4.92 11.97 -11.70
N ALA A 122 4.29 12.98 -11.10
CA ALA A 122 3.48 12.86 -9.90
C ALA A 122 2.41 11.75 -10.04
N ARG A 123 1.70 11.74 -11.17
CA ARG A 123 0.72 10.69 -11.49
C ARG A 123 1.34 9.31 -11.68
N ILE A 124 2.48 9.21 -12.38
CA ILE A 124 3.18 7.93 -12.63
C ILE A 124 3.68 7.31 -11.32
N TYR A 125 4.23 8.14 -10.43
CA TYR A 125 4.82 7.70 -9.16
C TYR A 125 3.81 7.66 -8.01
N GLY A 126 2.54 7.97 -8.27
CA GLY A 126 1.46 7.93 -7.28
C GLY A 126 1.70 8.88 -6.11
N VAL A 127 2.17 10.10 -6.38
CA VAL A 127 2.38 11.15 -5.37
C VAL A 127 1.74 12.46 -5.82
N SER A 128 1.50 13.37 -4.88
CA SER A 128 1.11 14.75 -5.22
C SER A 128 2.25 15.55 -5.86
N GLU A 129 1.91 16.53 -6.70
CA GLU A 129 2.90 17.45 -7.27
C GLU A 129 3.69 18.18 -6.18
N ASP A 130 3.03 18.60 -5.09
CA ASP A 130 3.68 19.31 -3.99
C ASP A 130 4.66 18.43 -3.22
N ARG A 131 4.37 17.14 -3.06
CA ARG A 131 5.34 16.19 -2.52
C ARG A 131 6.54 16.03 -3.45
N LEU A 132 6.29 15.91 -4.75
CA LEU A 132 7.37 15.78 -5.73
C LEU A 132 8.24 17.03 -5.82
N ARG A 133 7.66 18.24 -5.73
CA ARG A 133 8.40 19.51 -5.62
C ARG A 133 9.34 19.50 -4.42
N ARG A 134 8.82 19.14 -3.23
CA ARG A 134 9.65 19.04 -2.01
C ARG A 134 10.79 18.03 -2.16
N TRP A 135 10.53 16.86 -2.77
CA TRP A 135 11.58 15.89 -3.02
C TRP A 135 12.70 16.40 -3.91
N ILE A 136 12.37 17.24 -4.91
CA ILE A 136 13.34 17.88 -5.79
C ILE A 136 14.12 18.96 -5.03
N GLU A 137 13.45 19.80 -4.24
CA GLU A 137 14.08 20.85 -3.43
C GLU A 137 15.04 20.29 -2.37
N GLU A 138 14.73 19.11 -1.84
CA GLU A 138 15.56 18.40 -0.86
C GLU A 138 16.65 17.51 -1.50
N ALA A 139 16.68 17.38 -2.83
CA ALA A 139 17.69 16.57 -3.49
C ALA A 139 19.05 17.29 -3.46
N PRO A 140 20.14 16.62 -3.04
CA PRO A 140 21.47 17.21 -3.13
C PRO A 140 21.85 17.48 -4.59
N GLU A 141 22.52 18.62 -4.83
CA GLU A 141 23.08 19.01 -6.14
C GLU A 141 24.04 17.97 -6.73
#